data_AF-A0A9D7T664-F1
#
_entry.id   AF-A0A9D7T664-F1
#
_cell.length_a   1.000
_cell.length_b   1.000
_cell.length_c   1.000
_cell.angle_alpha   90.00
_cell.angle_beta   90.00
_cell.angle_gamma   90.00
#
_symmetry.space_group_name_H-M   'P 1'
#
loop_
_entity.id
_entity.type
_entity.pdbx_description
1 polymer ?
#
loop_
_entity_poly.entity_id
_entity_poly.type
_entity_poly.pdbx_seq_one_letter_code
_entity_poly.pdbx_strand_id
1 'polypeptide(L)'
;MKIRSLAVLVFLMFGFAAAKAAPSDIAPPQKRAVTVETAEHLAKLATDDLTAPADIRNPFNAASEGRIEVVLNRPASDKELLAILADQLKPTGVMGREDALVLLLKGQKGVKVGDRLTLSFDGTPYTVELIEVTRTNFSLRFNQAEIIRPIK
;
A
#
# COMPACT_ATOMS: atom_id res chain seq x y z
N MET A 1 69.91 -21.21 -63.20
CA MET A 1 68.58 -21.09 -63.82
C MET A 1 67.61 -22.01 -63.07
N LYS A 2 66.40 -21.54 -62.79
CA LYS A 2 65.26 -22.18 -62.10
C LYS A 2 65.02 -21.77 -60.64
N ILE A 3 64.21 -20.73 -60.56
CA ILE A 3 63.43 -20.19 -59.45
C ILE A 3 62.41 -21.24 -59.00
N ARG A 4 62.16 -21.33 -57.68
CA ARG A 4 60.85 -21.49 -57.01
C ARG A 4 61.02 -22.24 -55.68
N SER A 5 60.94 -21.52 -54.56
CA SER A 5 60.25 -21.98 -53.35
C SER A 5 59.92 -20.72 -52.55
N LEU A 6 58.69 -20.23 -52.66
CA LEU A 6 57.50 -20.71 -51.93
C LEU A 6 57.38 -19.93 -50.62
N ALA A 7 56.71 -18.78 -50.75
CA ALA A 7 55.78 -18.20 -49.80
C ALA A 7 55.75 -18.82 -48.39
N VAL A 8 56.62 -18.34 -47.50
CA VAL A 8 56.43 -18.42 -46.05
C VAL A 8 56.89 -17.08 -45.45
N LEU A 9 56.20 -15.99 -45.80
CA LEU A 9 56.14 -14.83 -44.92
C LEU A 9 54.70 -14.73 -44.44
N VAL A 10 54.40 -15.69 -43.57
CA VAL A 10 53.19 -15.77 -42.75
C VAL A 10 53.03 -14.42 -42.06
N PHE A 11 52.11 -13.61 -42.59
CA PHE A 11 50.99 -12.99 -41.90
C PHE A 11 51.04 -13.04 -40.34
N LEU A 12 52.09 -12.51 -39.73
CA LEU A 12 52.15 -12.26 -38.29
C LEU A 12 51.63 -10.84 -37.99
N MET A 13 50.50 -10.49 -38.61
CA MET A 13 49.63 -9.39 -38.18
C MET A 13 48.64 -9.95 -37.15
N PHE A 14 49.17 -10.53 -36.06
CA PHE A 14 48.35 -10.88 -34.91
C PHE A 14 48.22 -9.66 -34.01
N GLY A 15 46.97 -9.32 -33.72
CA GLY A 15 46.56 -8.01 -33.25
C GLY A 15 47.01 -7.63 -31.84
N PHE A 16 47.11 -6.33 -31.65
CA PHE A 16 46.83 -5.70 -30.37
C PHE A 16 45.45 -5.07 -30.47
N ALA A 17 44.42 -5.86 -30.16
CA ALA A 17 43.15 -5.29 -29.75
C ALA A 17 43.40 -4.53 -28.44
N ALA A 18 43.30 -3.20 -28.47
CA ALA A 18 43.30 -2.39 -27.28
C ALA A 18 42.08 -2.77 -26.43
N ALA A 19 42.28 -3.62 -25.43
CA ALA A 19 41.28 -3.92 -24.43
C ALA A 19 40.95 -2.62 -23.70
N LYS A 20 39.81 -2.00 -24.00
CA LYS A 20 39.28 -0.91 -23.18
C LYS A 20 38.92 -1.50 -21.82
N ALA A 21 39.67 -1.11 -20.79
CA ALA A 21 39.35 -1.43 -19.41
C ALA A 21 37.90 -1.01 -19.11
N ALA A 22 37.15 -1.88 -18.44
CA ALA A 22 35.79 -1.57 -18.02
C ALA A 22 35.79 -0.27 -17.19
N PRO A 23 34.81 0.63 -17.38
CA PRO A 23 34.70 1.83 -16.56
C PRO A 23 34.54 1.40 -15.10
N SER A 24 35.47 1.83 -14.25
CA SER A 24 35.37 1.66 -12.80
C SER A 24 34.23 2.54 -12.28
N ASP A 25 33.26 1.95 -11.57
CA ASP A 25 32.21 2.68 -10.84
C ASP A 25 32.77 3.53 -9.69
N ILE A 26 34.03 3.28 -9.32
CA ILE A 26 34.74 4.07 -8.30
C ILE A 26 35.27 5.34 -8.95
N ALA A 27 34.91 6.48 -8.35
CA ALA A 27 35.39 7.78 -8.77
C ALA A 27 36.95 7.86 -8.75
N PRO A 28 37.55 8.61 -9.69
CA PRO A 28 39.00 8.82 -9.71
C PRO A 28 39.54 9.31 -8.36
N PRO A 29 40.80 8.96 -7.99
CA PRO A 29 41.39 9.30 -6.69
C PRO A 29 41.23 10.77 -6.29
N GLN A 30 41.35 11.69 -7.25
CA GLN A 30 41.24 13.13 -7.02
C GLN A 30 39.82 13.54 -6.58
N LYS A 31 38.78 12.94 -7.17
CA LYS A 31 37.39 13.21 -6.79
C LYS A 31 37.06 12.65 -5.40
N ARG A 32 37.64 11.50 -5.05
CA ARG A 32 37.46 10.89 -3.73
C ARG A 32 38.09 11.74 -2.62
N ALA A 33 39.26 12.33 -2.86
CA ALA A 33 39.93 13.18 -1.87
C ALA A 33 39.04 14.34 -1.40
N VAL A 34 38.32 15.00 -2.33
CA VAL A 34 37.40 16.09 -2.00
C VAL A 34 36.22 15.62 -1.15
N THR A 35 35.64 14.45 -1.48
CA THR A 35 34.55 13.85 -0.69
C THR A 35 35.00 13.47 0.72
N VAL A 36 36.22 12.92 0.84
CA VAL A 36 36.80 12.54 2.13
C VAL A 36 37.07 13.78 2.99
N GLU A 37 37.69 14.81 2.42
CA GLU A 37 37.95 16.08 3.12
C GLU A 37 36.65 16.74 3.61
N THR A 38 35.61 16.74 2.76
CA THR A 38 34.28 17.25 3.14
C THR A 38 33.68 16.46 4.30
N ALA A 39 33.77 15.13 4.23
CA ALA A 39 33.26 14.25 5.29
C ALA A 39 34.03 14.46 6.61
N GLU A 40 35.35 14.59 6.56
CA GLU A 40 36.18 14.88 7.73
C GLU A 40 35.86 16.24 8.36
N HIS A 41 35.61 17.26 7.53
CA HIS A 41 35.21 18.58 8.01
C HIS A 41 33.85 18.55 8.72
N LEU A 42 32.86 17.85 8.14
CA LEU A 42 31.53 17.70 8.75
C LEU A 42 31.56 16.86 10.03
N ALA A 43 32.39 15.82 10.08
CA ALA A 43 32.53 14.97 11.26
C ALA A 43 33.15 15.73 12.44
N LYS A 44 34.16 16.59 12.19
CA LYS A 44 34.78 17.41 13.24
C LYS A 44 33.79 18.38 13.89
N LEU A 45 32.88 18.97 13.11
CA LEU A 45 31.85 19.90 13.62
C LEU A 45 30.78 19.22 14.49
N ALA A 46 30.56 17.92 14.33
CA ALA A 46 29.46 17.20 14.99
C ALA A 46 29.79 16.71 16.41
N THR A 47 31.03 16.85 16.88
CA THR A 47 31.51 16.13 18.08
C THR A 47 31.39 16.95 19.37
N ASP A 48 31.34 18.28 19.31
CA ASP A 48 31.60 19.10 20.50
C ASP A 48 30.41 19.40 21.41
N ASP A 49 29.13 19.18 21.05
CA ASP A 49 28.06 19.62 21.97
C ASP A 49 26.64 19.05 21.74
N LEU A 50 26.49 17.77 21.42
CA LEU A 50 25.15 17.17 21.22
C LEU A 50 24.85 16.07 22.24
N THR A 51 24.80 16.44 23.53
CA THR A 51 24.10 15.60 24.50
C THR A 51 22.60 15.77 24.27
N ALA A 52 21.98 14.78 23.64
CA ALA A 52 20.53 14.77 23.46
C ALA A 52 19.86 14.85 24.85
N PRO A 53 18.80 15.67 25.02
CA PRO A 53 18.03 15.69 26.27
C PRO A 53 17.57 14.27 26.61
N ALA A 54 17.84 13.84 27.85
CA ALA A 54 17.61 12.46 28.29
C ALA A 54 16.14 12.00 28.22
N ASP A 55 15.20 12.95 28.02
CA ASP A 55 13.75 12.72 27.98
C ASP A 55 13.20 12.56 26.55
N ILE A 56 14.04 12.68 25.50
CA ILE A 56 13.59 12.47 24.12
C ILE A 56 13.58 10.98 23.81
N ARG A 57 12.38 10.41 23.70
CA ARG A 57 12.17 9.05 23.20
C ARG A 57 12.72 8.93 21.77
N ASN A 58 13.69 8.05 21.57
CA ASN A 58 14.32 7.86 20.27
C ASN A 58 13.37 7.12 19.30
N PRO A 59 12.84 7.78 18.25
CA PRO A 59 11.90 7.17 17.31
C PRO A 59 12.55 6.11 16.41
N PHE A 60 13.89 5.99 16.43
CA PHE A 60 14.66 5.02 15.66
C PHE A 60 15.14 3.82 16.51
N ASN A 61 14.78 3.78 17.80
CA ASN A 61 14.98 2.60 18.63
C ASN A 61 13.69 1.75 18.62
N ALA A 62 13.68 0.68 17.83
CA ALA A 62 12.57 -0.27 17.77
C ALA A 62 12.27 -0.94 19.13
N ALA A 63 13.24 -1.01 20.05
CA ALA A 63 12.98 -1.51 21.40
C ALA A 63 12.26 -0.50 22.31
N SER A 64 12.20 0.79 21.91
CA SER A 64 11.49 1.83 22.65
C SER A 64 10.01 1.95 22.26
N GLU A 65 9.48 1.01 21.48
CA GLU A 65 8.05 0.81 21.23
C GLU A 65 7.31 0.68 22.58
N GLY A 66 6.47 1.60 23.05
CA GLY A 66 5.85 2.66 22.28
C GLY A 66 4.99 2.10 21.18
N ARG A 67 4.51 0.85 21.33
CA ARG A 67 3.27 0.45 20.68
C ARG A 67 2.25 1.52 21.06
N ILE A 68 2.11 2.51 20.20
CA ILE A 68 0.81 3.11 20.01
C ILE A 68 0.00 1.93 19.49
N GLU A 69 -0.71 1.26 20.39
CA GLU A 69 -1.89 0.50 20.00
C GLU A 69 -2.79 1.53 19.32
N VAL A 70 -2.58 1.71 18.02
CA VAL A 70 -3.64 2.16 17.15
C VAL A 70 -4.64 1.02 17.29
N VAL A 71 -5.61 1.20 18.20
CA VAL A 71 -6.81 0.39 18.25
C VAL A 71 -7.47 0.65 16.90
N LEU A 72 -7.02 -0.12 15.91
CA LEU A 72 -7.66 -0.21 14.63
C LEU A 72 -8.98 -0.89 14.95
N ASN A 73 -9.97 -0.09 15.32
CA ASN A 73 -11.38 -0.46 15.24
C ASN A 73 -11.81 -0.62 13.77
N ARG A 74 -10.84 -0.95 12.91
CA ARG A 74 -11.00 -1.24 11.50
C ARG A 74 -11.57 -2.64 11.45
N PRO A 75 -12.76 -2.82 10.86
CA PRO A 75 -13.32 -4.15 10.69
C PRO A 75 -12.30 -5.04 9.99
N ALA A 76 -12.04 -6.20 10.57
CA ALA A 76 -11.05 -7.16 10.10
C ALA A 76 -11.47 -7.83 8.77
N SER A 77 -12.75 -7.70 8.40
CA SER A 77 -13.31 -8.25 7.18
C SER A 77 -14.49 -7.45 6.63
N ASP A 78 -14.76 -7.58 5.33
CA ASP A 78 -15.95 -7.03 4.67
C ASP A 78 -17.25 -7.43 5.37
N LYS A 79 -17.30 -8.65 5.92
CA LYS A 79 -18.45 -9.16 6.68
C LYS A 79 -18.68 -8.41 7.99
N GLU A 80 -17.61 -8.06 8.68
CA GLU A 80 -17.67 -7.30 9.93
C GLU A 80 -18.05 -5.84 9.67
N LEU A 81 -17.48 -5.23 8.63
CA LEU A 81 -17.91 -3.90 8.16
C LEU A 81 -19.40 -3.89 7.82
N LEU A 82 -19.84 -4.90 7.06
CA LEU A 82 -21.24 -5.02 6.67
C LEU A 82 -22.17 -5.21 7.87
N ALA A 83 -21.74 -5.93 8.91
CA ALA A 83 -22.48 -6.07 10.16
C ALA A 83 -22.65 -4.72 10.86
N ILE A 84 -21.58 -3.93 10.95
CA ILE A 84 -21.61 -2.60 11.58
C ILE A 84 -22.50 -1.65 10.79
N LEU A 85 -22.36 -1.62 9.46
CA LEU A 85 -23.20 -0.83 8.58
C LEU A 85 -24.68 -1.24 8.72
N ALA A 86 -24.96 -2.54 8.76
CA ALA A 86 -26.31 -3.05 8.90
C ALA A 86 -26.96 -2.69 10.24
N ASP A 87 -26.20 -2.57 11.32
CA ASP A 87 -26.73 -2.14 12.63
C ASP A 87 -27.06 -0.62 12.65
N GLN A 88 -26.42 0.18 11.78
CA GLN A 88 -26.74 1.59 11.61
C GLN A 88 -28.02 1.81 10.79
N LEU A 89 -28.28 0.93 9.83
CA LEU A 89 -29.57 0.83 9.17
C LEU A 89 -30.60 0.40 10.22
N LYS A 90 -31.28 1.36 10.84
CA LYS A 90 -32.40 1.11 11.74
C LYS A 90 -33.67 0.97 10.90
N PRO A 91 -34.05 -0.26 10.46
CA PRO A 91 -35.26 -0.41 9.67
C PRO A 91 -36.47 -0.06 10.54
N THR A 92 -37.43 0.64 9.95
CA THR A 92 -38.72 0.97 10.59
C THR A 92 -39.81 -0.03 10.18
N GLY A 93 -39.62 -0.74 9.07
CA GLY A 93 -40.56 -1.73 8.55
C GLY A 93 -40.37 -1.95 7.06
N VAL A 94 -41.34 -2.65 6.47
CA VAL A 94 -41.44 -2.82 5.02
C VAL A 94 -42.75 -2.27 4.50
N MET A 95 -42.74 -1.70 3.30
CA MET A 95 -43.93 -1.23 2.61
C MET A 95 -43.89 -1.73 1.16
N GLY A 96 -45.00 -2.25 0.66
CA GLY A 96 -45.07 -2.76 -0.71
C GLY A 96 -46.04 -3.92 -0.87
N ARG A 97 -46.18 -4.38 -2.10
CA ARG A 97 -46.85 -5.65 -2.44
C ARG A 97 -45.80 -6.74 -2.58
N GLU A 98 -46.22 -8.01 -2.56
CA GLU A 98 -45.33 -9.19 -2.52
C GLU A 98 -44.25 -9.21 -3.62
N ASP A 99 -44.50 -8.53 -4.74
CA ASP A 99 -43.63 -8.36 -5.89
C ASP A 99 -42.66 -7.16 -5.81
N ALA A 100 -42.91 -6.20 -4.92
CA ALA A 100 -42.15 -4.96 -4.81
C ALA A 100 -42.05 -4.47 -3.35
N LEU A 101 -41.41 -5.27 -2.51
CA LEU A 101 -41.13 -4.91 -1.12
C LEU A 101 -40.04 -3.83 -1.03
N VAL A 102 -40.33 -2.78 -0.25
CA VAL A 102 -39.42 -1.67 0.01
C VAL A 102 -39.08 -1.65 1.50
N LEU A 103 -37.79 -1.61 1.82
CA LEU A 103 -37.29 -1.46 3.17
C LEU A 103 -37.38 0.01 3.59
N LEU A 104 -38.10 0.29 4.68
CA LEU A 104 -38.20 1.64 5.24
C LEU A 104 -37.10 1.86 6.27
N LEU A 105 -36.35 2.95 6.10
CA LEU A 105 -35.27 3.35 7.00
C LEU A 105 -35.67 4.63 7.73
N LYS A 106 -35.33 4.72 9.02
CA LYS A 106 -35.70 5.88 9.84
C LYS A 106 -35.05 7.15 9.29
N GLY A 107 -35.87 8.10 8.85
CA GLY A 107 -35.42 9.41 8.35
C GLY A 107 -34.85 9.39 6.93
N GLN A 108 -35.02 8.30 6.18
CA GLN A 108 -34.57 8.19 4.79
C GLN A 108 -35.70 7.70 3.88
N LYS A 109 -35.50 7.86 2.57
CA LYS A 109 -36.39 7.29 1.55
C LYS A 109 -36.35 5.76 1.64
N GLY A 110 -37.49 5.12 1.40
CA GLY A 110 -37.56 3.65 1.31
C GLY A 110 -36.67 3.12 0.19
N VAL A 111 -36.01 1.99 0.46
CA VAL A 111 -35.00 1.35 -0.40
C VAL A 111 -35.57 0.08 -0.99
N LYS A 112 -35.47 -0.08 -2.31
CA LYS A 112 -35.98 -1.26 -3.02
C LYS A 112 -34.92 -2.35 -3.12
N VAL A 113 -35.37 -3.58 -3.36
CA VAL A 113 -34.48 -4.67 -3.77
C VAL A 113 -33.72 -4.27 -5.05
N GLY A 114 -32.40 -4.44 -5.03
CA GLY A 114 -31.47 -4.02 -6.09
C GLY A 114 -30.95 -2.58 -5.95
N ASP A 115 -31.49 -1.78 -5.03
CA ASP A 115 -30.98 -0.42 -4.81
C ASP A 115 -29.64 -0.45 -4.08
N ARG A 116 -28.80 0.54 -4.40
CA ARG A 116 -27.50 0.77 -3.76
C ARG A 116 -27.61 1.90 -2.74
N LEU A 117 -27.18 1.65 -1.51
CA LEU A 117 -27.13 2.62 -0.44
C LEU A 117 -25.69 3.03 -0.17
N THR A 118 -25.45 4.32 -0.01
CA THR A 118 -24.16 4.84 0.45
C THR A 118 -24.23 5.11 1.95
N LEU A 119 -23.44 4.38 2.72
CA LEU A 119 -23.34 4.50 4.17
C LEU A 119 -21.92 4.91 4.55
N SER A 120 -21.79 5.80 5.53
CA SER A 120 -20.48 6.27 5.97
C SER A 120 -20.05 5.54 7.23
N PHE A 121 -18.93 4.84 7.17
CA PHE A 121 -18.28 4.26 8.35
C PHE A 121 -16.91 4.90 8.51
N ASP A 122 -16.63 5.45 9.69
CA ASP A 122 -15.35 6.11 10.01
C ASP A 122 -14.95 7.20 8.99
N GLY A 123 -15.93 7.99 8.54
CA GLY A 123 -15.73 9.04 7.53
C GLY A 123 -15.56 8.55 6.09
N THR A 124 -15.55 7.24 5.85
CA THR A 124 -15.43 6.65 4.50
C THR A 124 -16.79 6.22 3.98
N PRO A 125 -17.20 6.66 2.77
CA PRO A 125 -18.45 6.24 2.16
C PRO A 125 -18.30 4.83 1.54
N TYR A 126 -19.18 3.91 1.94
CA TYR A 126 -19.28 2.55 1.44
C TYR A 126 -20.62 2.38 0.72
N THR A 127 -20.59 1.75 -0.45
CA THR A 127 -21.81 1.46 -1.22
C THR A 127 -22.20 0.00 -1.02
N VAL A 128 -23.35 -0.24 -0.39
CA VAL A 128 -23.93 -1.56 -0.15
C VAL A 128 -25.18 -1.76 -1.00
N GLU A 129 -25.49 -2.99 -1.35
CA GLU A 129 -26.66 -3.32 -2.17
C GLU A 129 -27.67 -4.13 -1.37
N LEU A 130 -28.95 -3.84 -1.57
CA LEU A 130 -30.04 -4.61 -0.96
C LEU A 130 -30.42 -5.78 -1.88
N ILE A 131 -30.09 -7.03 -1.49
CA ILE A 131 -30.35 -8.22 -2.32
C ILE A 131 -31.79 -8.68 -2.17
N GLU A 132 -32.29 -8.68 -0.93
CA GLU A 132 -33.58 -9.27 -0.61
C GLU A 132 -34.23 -8.54 0.55
N VAL A 133 -35.55 -8.41 0.49
CA VAL A 133 -36.38 -7.86 1.57
C VAL A 133 -37.57 -8.77 1.77
N THR A 134 -37.72 -9.26 2.99
CA THR A 134 -38.88 -10.00 3.49
C THR A 134 -39.58 -9.16 4.56
N ARG A 135 -40.78 -9.56 4.99
CA ARG A 135 -41.50 -8.89 6.09
C ARG A 135 -40.77 -8.93 7.44
N THR A 136 -39.91 -9.93 7.63
CA THR A 136 -39.22 -10.19 8.90
C THR A 136 -37.71 -9.99 8.82
N ASN A 137 -37.12 -10.09 7.63
CA ASN A 137 -35.67 -10.06 7.43
C ASN A 137 -35.32 -9.25 6.18
N PHE A 138 -34.09 -8.76 6.10
CA PHE A 138 -33.51 -8.16 4.91
C PHE A 138 -32.07 -8.64 4.73
N SER A 139 -31.62 -8.70 3.48
CA SER A 139 -30.30 -9.20 3.10
C SER A 139 -29.51 -8.09 2.38
N LEU A 140 -28.33 -7.77 2.91
CA LEU A 140 -27.42 -6.79 2.32
C LEU A 140 -26.18 -7.47 1.75
N ARG A 141 -25.67 -6.91 0.66
CA ARG A 141 -24.40 -7.27 0.05
C ARG A 141 -23.40 -6.13 0.13
N PHE A 142 -22.16 -6.49 0.43
CA PHE A 142 -21.01 -5.64 0.17
C PHE A 142 -19.89 -6.49 -0.42
N ASN A 143 -19.44 -6.15 -1.63
CA ASN A 143 -18.48 -6.94 -2.40
C ASN A 143 -18.92 -8.42 -2.54
N GLN A 144 -18.25 -9.33 -1.82
CA GLN A 144 -18.53 -10.76 -1.77
C GLN A 144 -19.19 -11.21 -0.47
N ALA A 145 -19.36 -10.29 0.50
CA ALA A 145 -19.99 -10.57 1.78
C ALA A 145 -21.49 -10.31 1.72
N GLU A 146 -22.26 -11.23 2.27
CA GLU A 146 -23.70 -11.12 2.45
C GLU A 146 -24.06 -11.25 3.92
N ILE A 147 -25.00 -10.44 4.38
CA ILE A 147 -25.54 -10.52 5.74
C ILE A 147 -27.06 -10.45 5.73
N ILE A 148 -27.67 -11.29 6.55
CA ILE A 148 -29.11 -11.31 6.79
C ILE A 148 -29.36 -10.72 8.17
N ARG A 149 -30.29 -9.77 8.25
CA ARG A 149 -30.68 -9.09 9.49
C ARG A 149 -32.20 -9.06 9.66
N PRO A 150 -32.69 -9.22 10.90
CA PRO A 150 -34.10 -9.11 11.18
C PRO A 150 -34.55 -7.64 11.21
N ILE A 151 -35.81 -7.42 10.85
CA ILE A 151 -36.51 -6.15 10.99
C ILE A 151 -37.13 -6.15 12.39
N LYS A 152 -36.63 -5.30 13.29
CA LYS A 152 -37.17 -5.11 14.64
C LYS A 152 -38.28 -4.07 14.68
#